data_AF-A0A7Y4XL11-F1
#
_entry.id   AF-A0A7Y4XL11-F1
#
_cell.length_a   1.000
_cell.length_b   1.000
_cell.length_c   1.000
_cell.angle_alpha   90.00
_cell.angle_beta   90.00
_cell.angle_gamma   90.00
#
_symmetry.space_group_name_H-M   'P 1'
#
loop_
_entity.id
_entity.type
_entity.pdbx_description
1 polymer ?
#
loop_
_entity_poly.entity_id
_entity_poly.type
_entity_poly.pdbx_seq_one_letter_code
_entity_poly.pdbx_strand_id
1 'polypeptide(L)'
;MNLREWYWERLVYLAAALGIAILAIVSNAPSARSASPAGASDPLWFAKCELQAERYIVCSVADQRVNEYLSKNASVHAGTAFGQFVADYFSAKGCNVGPINDGLRVNGIFYSWDTKALGLISCNGTPLRLTFQPDRMMISEFVSLYLSDRPRTEVAE
;
A
#
# COMPACT_ATOMS: atom_id res chain seq x y z
N MET A 1 -28.99 48.55 -36.34
CA MET A 1 -28.09 47.99 -35.31
C MET A 1 -28.59 46.60 -34.96
N ASN A 2 -27.87 45.56 -35.40
CA ASN A 2 -28.30 44.17 -35.31
C ASN A 2 -27.82 43.52 -34.01
N LEU A 3 -28.74 42.98 -33.21
CA LEU A 3 -28.48 42.27 -31.94
C LEU A 3 -27.51 41.08 -32.04
N ARG A 4 -27.16 40.66 -33.26
CA ARG A 4 -26.34 39.49 -33.53
C ARG A 4 -24.85 39.75 -33.31
N GLU A 5 -24.37 40.98 -33.47
CA GLU A 5 -22.94 41.31 -33.30
C GLU A 5 -22.52 41.43 -31.82
N TRP A 6 -23.47 41.70 -30.92
CA TRP A 6 -23.18 41.88 -29.49
C TRP A 6 -22.86 40.57 -28.75
N TYR A 7 -23.33 39.43 -29.26
CA TYR A 7 -23.15 38.12 -28.61
C TYR A 7 -21.80 37.46 -28.90
N TRP A 8 -21.17 37.76 -30.05
CA TRP A 8 -19.93 37.09 -30.44
C TRP A 8 -18.72 37.57 -29.67
N GLU A 9 -18.63 38.87 -29.33
CA GLU A 9 -17.50 39.39 -28.55
C GLU A 9 -17.49 38.88 -27.10
N ARG A 10 -18.65 38.64 -26.49
CA ARG A 10 -18.73 38.11 -25.12
C ARG A 10 -18.42 36.61 -25.02
N LEU A 11 -18.64 35.84 -26.09
CA LEU A 11 -18.34 34.40 -26.12
C LEU A 11 -16.83 34.12 -26.18
N VAL A 12 -16.04 35.00 -26.80
CA VAL A 12 -14.58 34.84 -26.90
C VAL A 12 -13.88 35.05 -25.55
N TYR A 13 -14.34 35.99 -24.73
CA TYR A 13 -13.73 36.25 -23.40
C TYR A 13 -14.00 35.16 -22.36
N LEU A 14 -15.12 34.44 -22.45
CA LEU A 14 -15.44 33.33 -21.53
C LEU A 14 -14.58 32.08 -21.81
N ALA A 15 -14.14 31.86 -23.05
CA ALA A 15 -13.26 30.74 -23.41
C ALA A 15 -11.81 30.96 -22.95
N ALA A 16 -11.33 32.21 -22.89
CA ALA A 16 -9.97 32.53 -22.49
C ALA A 16 -9.71 32.39 -20.97
N ALA A 17 -10.74 32.55 -20.14
CA ALA A 17 -10.62 32.41 -18.68
C ALA A 17 -10.53 30.95 -18.20
N LEU A 18 -11.03 29.99 -18.99
CA LEU A 18 -10.99 28.56 -18.67
C LEU A 18 -9.65 27.89 -19.02
N GLY A 19 -8.86 28.48 -19.94
CA GLY A 19 -7.57 27.91 -20.35
C GLY A 19 -6.43 28.08 -19.33
N ILE A 20 -6.50 29.08 -18.46
CA ILE A 20 -5.39 29.42 -17.53
C ILE A 20 -5.51 28.67 -16.20
N ALA A 21 -6.70 28.18 -15.83
CA ALA A 21 -6.88 27.41 -14.60
C ALA A 21 -6.36 25.95 -14.69
N ILE A 22 -6.17 25.41 -15.90
CA ILE A 22 -5.79 24.01 -16.09
C ILE A 22 -4.28 23.78 -15.94
N LEU A 23 -3.45 24.82 -16.12
CA LEU A 23 -1.98 24.69 -16.02
C LEU A 23 -1.42 24.80 -14.59
N ALA A 24 -2.23 25.19 -13.60
CA ALA A 24 -1.77 25.34 -12.21
C ALA A 24 -1.88 24.05 -11.37
N ILE A 25 -2.50 22.98 -11.88
CA ILE A 25 -2.76 21.76 -11.09
C ILE A 25 -1.64 20.72 -11.22
N VAL A 26 -0.70 20.86 -12.18
CA VAL A 26 0.29 19.80 -12.47
C VAL A 26 1.60 19.95 -11.67
N SER A 27 1.81 21.05 -10.94
CA SER A 27 3.12 21.36 -10.33
C SER A 27 3.32 20.88 -8.88
N ASN A 28 2.34 20.20 -8.28
CA ASN A 28 2.44 19.68 -6.90
C ASN A 28 2.14 18.18 -6.81
N ALA A 29 2.56 17.39 -7.80
CA ALA A 29 2.77 15.98 -7.54
C ALA A 29 4.01 15.86 -6.63
N PRO A 30 3.89 15.39 -5.37
CA PRO A 30 5.07 15.10 -4.58
C PRO A 30 5.93 14.14 -5.40
N SER A 31 7.20 14.49 -5.57
CA SER A 31 8.19 13.63 -6.22
C SER A 31 8.10 12.25 -5.58
N ALA A 32 7.46 11.33 -6.29
CA ALA A 32 7.60 9.91 -6.03
C ALA A 32 9.08 9.61 -6.25
N ARG A 33 9.87 9.70 -5.18
CA ARG A 33 11.17 9.05 -5.12
C ARG A 33 10.86 7.56 -5.21
N SER A 34 10.76 7.06 -6.44
CA SER A 34 10.89 5.65 -6.76
C SER A 34 12.35 5.25 -6.51
N ALA A 35 12.74 5.25 -5.24
CA ALA A 35 13.76 4.33 -4.78
C ALA A 35 13.07 2.96 -4.77
N SER A 36 13.05 2.28 -5.92
CA SER A 36 12.68 0.87 -5.94
C SER A 36 13.74 0.16 -5.09
N PRO A 37 13.39 -0.40 -3.92
CA PRO A 37 14.39 -1.08 -3.11
C PRO A 37 14.80 -2.34 -3.88
N ALA A 38 16.11 -2.55 -4.04
CA ALA A 38 16.63 -3.83 -4.51
C ALA A 38 15.96 -4.97 -3.71
N GLY A 39 15.24 -5.85 -4.40
CA GLY A 39 14.33 -6.84 -3.79
C GLY A 39 12.83 -6.59 -4.06
N ALA A 40 12.48 -5.60 -4.88
CA ALA A 40 11.10 -5.33 -5.29
C ALA A 40 10.44 -6.45 -6.12
N SER A 41 11.13 -7.53 -6.50
CA SER A 41 10.51 -8.71 -7.11
C SER A 41 9.89 -9.65 -6.08
N ASP A 42 10.53 -9.79 -4.91
CA ASP A 42 10.26 -10.90 -4.03
C ASP A 42 9.12 -10.58 -3.05
N PRO A 43 8.17 -11.52 -2.86
CA PRO A 43 7.10 -11.35 -1.90
C PRO A 43 7.64 -11.02 -0.51
N LEU A 44 6.95 -10.12 0.19
CA LEU A 44 7.16 -9.92 1.61
C LEU A 44 6.75 -11.19 2.33
N TRP A 45 7.49 -11.62 3.34
CA TRP A 45 7.13 -12.81 4.09
C TRP A 45 7.13 -12.56 5.59
N PHE A 46 6.25 -13.29 6.27
CA PHE A 46 6.19 -13.40 7.71
C PHE A 46 6.10 -14.89 8.06
N ALA A 47 6.56 -15.26 9.25
CA ALA A 47 6.56 -16.64 9.71
C ALA A 47 6.11 -16.75 11.15
N LYS A 48 5.81 -17.99 11.56
CA LYS A 48 5.13 -18.30 12.83
C LYS A 48 3.84 -17.49 12.98
N CYS A 49 3.03 -17.53 11.94
CA CYS A 49 1.78 -16.80 11.86
C CYS A 49 0.61 -17.68 12.35
N GLU A 50 -0.30 -17.07 13.10
CA GLU A 50 -1.56 -17.68 13.51
C GLU A 50 -2.74 -16.75 13.24
N LEU A 51 -3.88 -17.33 12.88
CA LEU A 51 -5.14 -16.60 12.75
C LEU A 51 -5.87 -16.64 14.10
N GLN A 52 -5.94 -15.48 14.76
CA GLN A 52 -6.64 -15.30 16.03
C GLN A 52 -8.01 -14.66 15.83
N ALA A 53 -9.00 -15.19 16.54
CA ALA A 53 -10.37 -14.66 16.59
C ALA A 53 -10.98 -14.39 15.20
N GLU A 54 -10.62 -15.21 14.21
CA GLU A 54 -11.07 -15.11 12.81
C GLU A 54 -10.83 -13.75 12.14
N ARG A 55 -9.98 -12.90 12.73
CA ARG A 55 -9.80 -11.50 12.32
C ARG A 55 -8.35 -11.05 12.26
N TYR A 56 -7.52 -11.50 13.19
CA TYR A 56 -6.16 -11.00 13.30
C TYR A 56 -5.18 -12.08 12.92
N ILE A 57 -4.30 -11.79 11.97
CA ILE A 57 -3.15 -12.65 11.68
C ILE A 57 -1.99 -12.10 12.50
N VAL A 58 -1.44 -12.90 13.40
CA VAL A 58 -0.33 -12.51 14.27
C VAL A 58 0.87 -13.35 13.91
N CYS A 59 1.98 -12.70 13.56
CA CYS A 59 3.25 -13.34 13.23
C CYS A 59 4.33 -12.87 14.20
N SER A 60 5.30 -13.73 14.55
CA SER A 60 6.43 -13.38 15.43
C SER A 60 7.75 -13.21 14.69
N VAL A 61 7.77 -13.48 13.39
CA VAL A 61 8.92 -13.31 12.51
C VAL A 61 8.50 -12.55 11.27
N ALA A 62 9.28 -11.56 10.88
CA ALA A 62 9.07 -10.75 9.69
C ALA A 62 10.31 -10.76 8.79
N ASP A 63 10.09 -10.49 7.50
CA ASP A 63 11.13 -10.18 6.53
C ASP A 63 12.08 -9.09 7.07
N GLN A 64 13.38 -9.25 6.80
CA GLN A 64 14.42 -8.33 7.23
C GLN A 64 14.12 -6.88 6.81
N ARG A 65 13.51 -6.67 5.63
CA ARG A 65 13.11 -5.35 5.13
C ARG A 65 12.17 -4.63 6.08
N VAL A 66 11.23 -5.36 6.72
CA VAL A 66 10.31 -4.79 7.73
C VAL A 66 11.11 -4.34 8.94
N ASN A 67 11.99 -5.20 9.45
CA ASN A 67 12.76 -4.91 10.67
C ASN A 67 13.71 -3.73 10.49
N GLU A 68 14.40 -3.67 9.35
CA GLU A 68 15.26 -2.56 9.00
C GLU A 68 14.48 -1.25 8.86
N TYR A 69 13.29 -1.30 8.24
CA TYR A 69 12.45 -0.11 8.12
C TYR A 69 11.96 0.39 9.50
N LEU A 70 11.48 -0.51 10.35
CA LEU A 70 11.02 -0.16 11.70
C LEU A 70 12.16 0.40 12.56
N SER A 71 13.36 -0.19 12.46
CA SER A 71 14.54 0.31 13.18
C SER A 71 14.94 1.72 12.73
N LYS A 72 14.92 2.00 11.42
CA LYS A 72 15.20 3.34 10.87
C LYS A 72 14.14 4.39 11.25
N ASN A 73 12.93 3.94 11.56
CA ASN A 73 11.79 4.81 11.91
C ASN A 73 11.39 4.68 13.39
N ALA A 74 12.32 4.31 14.28
CA ALA A 74 12.05 4.06 15.70
C ALA A 74 11.54 5.30 16.48
N SER A 75 11.66 6.50 15.92
CA SER A 75 11.09 7.74 16.49
C SER A 75 9.57 7.84 16.34
N VAL A 76 8.95 6.98 15.55
CA VAL A 76 7.50 6.93 15.31
C VAL A 76 6.92 5.69 16.00
N HIS A 77 5.66 5.75 16.43
CA HIS A 77 4.96 4.58 16.98
C HIS A 77 5.05 3.38 16.01
N ALA A 78 5.47 2.22 16.50
CA ALA A 78 5.84 1.07 15.67
C ALA A 78 4.71 0.59 14.75
N GLY A 79 3.46 0.60 15.23
CA GLY A 79 2.29 0.28 14.39
C GLY A 79 2.10 1.27 13.24
N THR A 80 2.36 2.56 13.46
CA THR A 80 2.27 3.60 12.43
C THR A 80 3.39 3.44 11.39
N ALA A 81 4.62 3.21 11.85
CA ALA A 81 5.74 2.93 10.95
C ALA A 81 5.51 1.66 10.12
N PHE A 82 4.95 0.61 10.73
CA PHE A 82 4.59 -0.62 10.03
C PHE A 82 3.47 -0.41 9.01
N GLY A 83 2.43 0.34 9.38
CA GLY A 83 1.37 0.73 8.46
C GLY A 83 1.90 1.48 7.24
N GLN A 84 2.80 2.44 7.46
CA GLN A 84 3.46 3.17 6.38
C GLN A 84 4.29 2.25 5.48
N PHE A 85 5.11 1.36 6.06
CA PHE A 85 5.90 0.42 5.28
C PHE A 85 5.02 -0.46 4.37
N VAL A 86 3.93 -1.01 4.92
CA VAL A 86 3.01 -1.85 4.16
C VAL A 86 2.32 -1.05 3.06
N ALA A 87 1.90 0.18 3.36
CA ALA A 87 1.31 1.07 2.36
C ALA A 87 2.28 1.35 1.21
N ASP A 88 3.51 1.75 1.52
CA ASP A 88 4.55 2.02 0.53
C ASP A 88 4.87 0.77 -0.30
N TYR A 89 4.95 -0.40 0.35
CA TYR A 89 5.20 -1.68 -0.32
C TYR A 89 4.10 -2.01 -1.35
N PHE A 90 2.83 -1.93 -0.98
CA PHE A 90 1.72 -2.19 -1.91
C PHE A 90 1.58 -1.11 -2.98
N SER A 91 1.79 0.17 -2.64
CA SER A 91 1.80 1.26 -3.62
C SER A 91 2.91 1.10 -4.66
N ALA A 92 4.10 0.65 -4.26
CA ALA A 92 5.18 0.33 -5.18
C ALA A 92 4.85 -0.83 -6.15
N LYS A 93 3.87 -1.67 -5.80
CA LYS A 93 3.32 -2.74 -6.66
C LYS A 93 2.14 -2.30 -7.50
N GLY A 94 1.79 -1.01 -7.51
CA GLY A 94 0.67 -0.47 -8.27
C GLY A 94 -0.69 -0.64 -7.62
N CYS A 95 -0.74 -0.96 -6.32
CA CYS A 95 -1.99 -1.04 -5.58
C CYS A 95 -2.41 0.33 -5.02
N ASN A 96 -3.72 0.56 -4.98
CA ASN A 96 -4.31 1.66 -4.25
C ASN A 96 -4.49 1.25 -2.77
N VAL A 97 -3.96 2.06 -1.87
CA VAL A 97 -3.94 1.80 -0.42
C VAL A 97 -4.76 2.87 0.29
N GLY A 98 -5.86 2.46 0.92
CA GLY A 98 -6.64 3.31 1.83
C GLY A 98 -5.94 3.52 3.19
N PRO A 99 -6.58 4.22 4.13
CA PRO A 99 -6.01 4.48 5.45
C PRO A 99 -5.97 3.20 6.30
N ILE A 100 -4.87 2.44 6.22
CA ILE A 100 -4.69 1.14 6.90
C ILE A 100 -4.08 1.23 8.31
N ASN A 101 -3.79 2.44 8.80
CA ASN A 101 -2.95 2.67 9.98
C ASN A 101 -3.47 1.98 11.27
N ASP A 102 -4.79 1.80 11.42
CA ASP A 102 -5.39 1.15 12.60
C ASP A 102 -5.49 -0.38 12.47
N GLY A 103 -5.35 -0.89 11.25
CA GLY A 103 -5.44 -2.30 10.91
C GLY A 103 -4.13 -3.08 11.01
N LEU A 104 -3.02 -2.38 11.21
CA LEU A 104 -1.69 -2.96 11.30
C LEU A 104 -1.05 -2.57 12.62
N ARG A 105 -0.51 -3.56 13.34
CA ARG A 105 0.05 -3.34 14.68
C ARG A 105 1.38 -4.05 14.84
N VAL A 106 2.24 -3.45 15.65
CA VAL A 106 3.47 -4.07 16.12
C VAL A 106 3.47 -3.98 17.65
N ASN A 107 3.58 -5.13 18.32
CA ASN A 107 3.64 -5.20 19.78
C ASN A 107 4.84 -6.07 20.19
N GLY A 108 5.94 -5.41 20.56
CA GLY A 108 7.22 -6.08 20.79
C GLY A 108 7.71 -6.78 19.52
N ILE A 109 7.72 -8.11 19.54
CA ILE A 109 8.14 -8.95 18.40
C ILE A 109 6.98 -9.41 17.52
N PHE A 110 5.74 -9.05 17.85
CA PHE A 110 4.56 -9.52 17.13
C PHE A 110 4.08 -8.49 16.11
N TYR A 111 3.82 -8.95 14.88
CA TYR A 111 3.25 -8.21 13.77
C TYR A 111 1.81 -8.69 13.57
N SER A 112 0.85 -7.80 13.68
CA SER A 112 -0.57 -8.14 13.56
C SER A 112 -1.22 -7.47 12.36
N TRP A 113 -1.99 -8.25 11.61
CA TRP A 113 -2.78 -7.81 10.46
C TRP A 113 -4.27 -8.01 10.75
N ASP A 114 -5.06 -6.94 10.72
CA ASP A 114 -6.52 -7.02 10.72
C ASP A 114 -7.00 -7.39 9.31
N THR A 115 -7.61 -8.56 9.15
CA THR A 115 -8.13 -9.03 7.87
C THR A 115 -9.18 -8.11 7.27
N LYS A 116 -9.88 -7.30 8.09
CA LYS A 116 -10.81 -6.29 7.58
C LYS A 116 -10.10 -5.12 6.92
N ALA A 117 -8.92 -4.75 7.42
CA ALA A 117 -8.14 -3.66 6.85
C ALA A 117 -7.51 -4.04 5.50
N LEU A 118 -7.33 -5.34 5.21
CA LEU A 118 -6.88 -5.80 3.89
C LEU A 118 -7.82 -5.34 2.77
N GLY A 119 -9.13 -5.27 3.04
CA GLY A 119 -10.11 -4.77 2.07
C GLY A 119 -9.96 -3.29 1.71
N LEU A 120 -9.16 -2.53 2.45
CA LEU A 120 -8.81 -1.14 2.14
C LEU A 120 -7.66 -1.04 1.13
N ILE A 121 -7.00 -2.16 0.81
CA ILE A 121 -5.97 -2.25 -0.22
C ILE A 121 -6.62 -2.88 -1.45
N SER A 122 -6.42 -2.29 -2.62
CA SER A 122 -6.91 -2.83 -3.88
C SER A 122 -5.83 -2.79 -4.95
N CYS A 123 -5.66 -3.90 -5.67
CA CYS A 123 -4.72 -4.00 -6.77
C CYS A 123 -5.52 -4.29 -8.03
N ASN A 124 -5.28 -3.52 -9.11
CA ASN A 124 -6.06 -3.62 -10.36
C ASN A 124 -7.58 -3.53 -10.13
N GLY A 125 -8.01 -2.64 -9.23
CA GLY A 125 -9.42 -2.45 -8.88
C GLY A 125 -10.05 -3.56 -8.03
N THR A 126 -9.30 -4.60 -7.66
CA THR A 126 -9.79 -5.71 -6.85
C THR A 126 -9.29 -5.56 -5.41
N PRO A 127 -10.19 -5.48 -4.40
CA PRO A 127 -9.80 -5.48 -3.00
C PRO A 127 -9.03 -6.75 -2.62
N LEU A 128 -7.95 -6.59 -1.86
CA LEU A 128 -7.15 -7.71 -1.39
C LEU A 128 -7.96 -8.56 -0.39
N ARG A 129 -7.70 -9.87 -0.45
CA ARG A 129 -8.32 -10.86 0.43
C ARG A 129 -7.25 -11.83 0.91
N LEU A 130 -7.52 -12.41 2.06
CA LEU A 130 -6.73 -13.51 2.58
C LEU A 130 -7.09 -14.80 1.82
N THR A 131 -6.07 -15.52 1.38
CA THR A 131 -6.22 -16.86 0.81
C THR A 131 -5.45 -17.86 1.66
N PHE A 132 -5.96 -19.08 1.75
CA PHE A 132 -5.38 -20.13 2.59
C PHE A 132 -4.75 -21.21 1.72
N GLN A 133 -3.55 -21.62 2.10
CA GLN A 133 -2.82 -22.77 1.57
C GLN A 133 -2.42 -23.68 2.74
N PRO A 134 -2.03 -24.94 2.49
CA PRO A 134 -1.75 -25.90 3.57
C PRO A 134 -0.70 -25.44 4.60
N ASP A 135 0.31 -24.68 4.16
CA ASP A 135 1.46 -24.26 4.97
C ASP A 135 1.48 -22.74 5.28
N ARG A 136 0.59 -21.97 4.64
CA ARG A 136 0.61 -20.50 4.73
C ARG A 136 -0.73 -19.87 4.43
N MET A 137 -0.87 -18.63 4.88
CA MET A 137 -1.86 -17.69 4.37
C MET A 137 -1.18 -16.73 3.39
N MET A 138 -1.94 -16.17 2.45
CA MET A 138 -1.43 -15.23 1.46
C MET A 138 -2.32 -14.01 1.32
N ILE A 139 -1.70 -12.83 1.23
CA ILE A 139 -2.34 -11.57 0.86
C ILE A 139 -1.88 -11.27 -0.56
N SER A 140 -2.62 -11.79 -1.55
CA SER A 140 -2.21 -11.80 -2.97
C SER A 140 -0.83 -12.47 -3.15
N GLU A 141 -0.23 -12.39 -4.33
CA GLU A 141 1.13 -12.81 -4.61
C GLU A 141 2.21 -11.99 -3.87
N PHE A 142 1.85 -10.85 -3.26
CA PHE A 142 2.83 -9.93 -2.69
C PHE A 142 3.24 -10.23 -1.25
N VAL A 143 2.41 -10.91 -0.45
CA VAL A 143 2.72 -11.23 0.95
C VAL A 143 2.39 -12.68 1.29
N SER A 144 3.38 -13.41 1.80
CA SER A 144 3.23 -14.77 2.33
C SER A 144 3.32 -14.79 3.86
N LEU A 145 2.40 -15.48 4.51
CA LEU A 145 2.25 -15.56 5.97
C LEU A 145 2.33 -17.03 6.40
N TYR A 146 3.53 -17.51 6.71
CA TYR A 146 3.79 -18.93 6.99
C TYR A 146 3.34 -19.33 8.39
N LEU A 147 2.67 -20.49 8.49
CA LEU A 147 2.20 -21.03 9.77
C LEU A 147 3.37 -21.54 10.64
N SER A 148 4.41 -22.08 10.00
CA SER A 148 5.63 -22.56 10.65
C SER A 148 6.78 -21.54 10.56
N ASP A 149 7.99 -21.97 10.94
CA ASP A 149 9.21 -21.32 10.48
C ASP A 149 9.18 -21.20 8.94
N ARG A 150 9.73 -20.09 8.41
CA ARG A 150 9.79 -19.82 6.95
C ARG A 150 10.21 -21.11 6.23
N PRO A 151 9.55 -21.51 5.11
CA PRO A 151 9.96 -22.69 4.38
C PRO A 151 11.43 -22.53 4.07
N ARG A 152 12.22 -23.54 4.45
CA ARG A 152 13.56 -23.71 3.90
C ARG A 152 13.35 -23.61 2.41
N THR A 153 13.95 -22.58 1.79
CA THR A 153 13.93 -22.36 0.36
C THR A 153 13.99 -23.72 -0.29
N GLU A 154 12.94 -24.14 -1.00
CA GLU A 154 13.01 -25.32 -1.84
C GLU A 154 14.24 -25.08 -2.71
N VAL A 155 15.31 -25.79 -2.39
CA VAL A 155 16.50 -25.84 -3.22
C VAL A 155 15.94 -26.42 -4.51
N ALA A 156 15.88 -25.59 -5.54
CA ALA A 156 15.62 -26.08 -6.88
C ALA A 156 16.72 -27.13 -7.16
N GLU A 157 16.34 -28.40 -7.10
CA GLU A 157 17.12 -29.50 -7.70
C GLU A 157 17.09 -29.39 -9.22
#